data_AF-D4CI06-F1
#
_entry.id   AF-D4CI06-F1
#
_cell.length_a   1.000
_cell.length_b   1.000
_cell.length_c   1.000
_cell.angle_alpha   90.00
_cell.angle_beta   90.00
_cell.angle_gamma   90.00
#
_symmetry.space_group_name_H-M   'P 1'
#
loop_
_entity.id
_entity.type
_entity.pdbx_description
1 polymer ?
#
loop_
_entity_poly.entity_id
_entity_poly.type
_entity_poly.pdbx_seq_one_letter_code
_entity_poly.pdbx_strand_id
1 'polypeptide(L)'
;MDVALVEGVPEEDILKVKQEEITAKTVQSIRTHGWLPDRLRQIIRGAKDILQEMIFKFKLPPKPVPKIDLQEWNDMWILMETIQKQSQEMKHTQQEISSLKKQLSETKGFFKGKERKSLESKIEQAEKQEMRIHTDMEQNVKQAGYPDVQSFTKAYHKSEELVREYNKELREWKNQTAQKKEQTSEPPTKASVLKKLHSYQQEGRQQPKRSTKKKFKDMER
;
A
#
# COMPACT_ATOMS: atom_id res chain seq x y z
N MET A 1 -17.65 31.40 7.70
CA MET A 1 -16.38 30.82 8.21
C MET A 1 -15.97 29.74 7.23
N ASP A 2 -14.71 29.73 6.80
CA ASP A 2 -14.26 28.89 5.68
C ASP A 2 -14.29 27.40 6.06
N VAL A 3 -14.95 26.59 5.24
CA VAL A 3 -15.14 25.16 5.52
C VAL A 3 -13.79 24.44 5.52
N ALA A 4 -12.81 24.92 4.74
CA ALA A 4 -11.47 24.34 4.68
C ALA A 4 -10.68 24.51 5.99
N LEU A 5 -10.80 25.67 6.64
CA LEU A 5 -10.12 25.97 7.91
C LEU A 5 -10.67 25.11 9.05
N VAL A 6 -11.98 24.84 9.05
CA VAL A 6 -12.67 24.00 10.05
C VAL A 6 -12.29 22.51 9.93
N GLU A 7 -11.72 22.13 8.79
CA GLU A 7 -11.33 20.76 8.45
C GLU A 7 -9.81 20.54 8.50
N GLY A 8 -9.03 21.56 8.90
CA GLY A 8 -7.61 21.46 9.19
C GLY A 8 -6.67 21.80 8.02
N VAL A 9 -7.19 22.27 6.88
CA VAL A 9 -6.34 22.74 5.77
C VAL A 9 -5.55 23.99 6.21
N PRO A 10 -4.23 24.09 5.91
CA PRO A 10 -3.42 25.25 6.28
C PRO A 10 -4.02 26.56 5.75
N GLU A 11 -4.00 27.61 6.58
CA GLU A 11 -4.57 28.91 6.22
C GLU A 11 -3.86 29.56 5.01
N GLU A 12 -2.55 29.32 4.88
CA GLU A 12 -1.73 29.79 3.75
C GLU A 12 -2.22 29.24 2.41
N ASP A 13 -2.57 27.96 2.36
CA ASP A 13 -3.09 27.28 1.17
C ASP A 13 -4.47 27.79 0.77
N ILE A 14 -5.35 28.02 1.76
CA ILE A 14 -6.68 28.60 1.55
C ILE A 14 -6.56 30.03 1.01
N LEU A 15 -5.65 30.82 1.58
CA LEU A 15 -5.37 32.18 1.14
C LEU A 15 -4.83 32.20 -0.30
N LYS A 16 -3.95 31.26 -0.65
CA LYS A 16 -3.45 31.11 -2.01
C LYS A 16 -4.57 30.82 -3.01
N VAL A 17 -5.46 29.87 -2.72
CA VAL A 17 -6.64 29.60 -3.57
C VAL A 17 -7.53 30.84 -3.68
N LYS A 18 -7.78 31.56 -2.59
CA LYS A 18 -8.57 32.80 -2.63
C LYS A 18 -7.93 33.89 -3.52
N GLN A 19 -6.61 34.00 -3.51
CA GLN A 19 -5.88 34.98 -4.32
C GLN A 19 -5.82 34.57 -5.80
N GLU A 20 -5.36 33.35 -6.09
CA GLU A 20 -5.11 32.87 -7.44
C GLU A 20 -6.40 32.48 -8.17
N GLU A 21 -7.27 31.73 -7.50
CA GLU A 21 -8.45 31.12 -8.15
C GLU A 21 -9.69 32.00 -8.09
N ILE A 22 -9.84 32.85 -7.07
CA ILE A 22 -10.99 33.77 -6.97
C ILE A 22 -10.60 35.17 -7.43
N THR A 23 -9.61 35.79 -6.78
CA THR A 23 -9.32 37.22 -6.98
C THR A 23 -8.71 37.48 -8.37
N ALA A 24 -7.64 36.76 -8.74
CA ALA A 24 -6.97 36.96 -10.02
C ALA A 24 -7.88 36.60 -11.21
N LYS A 25 -8.56 35.45 -11.16
CA LYS A 25 -9.50 35.03 -12.23
C LYS A 25 -10.70 35.95 -12.37
N THR A 26 -11.22 36.51 -11.27
CA THR A 26 -12.32 37.50 -11.32
C THR A 26 -11.85 38.79 -12.00
N VAL A 27 -10.68 39.32 -11.60
CA VAL A 27 -10.11 40.53 -12.22
C VAL A 27 -9.85 40.31 -13.71
N GLN A 28 -9.30 39.15 -14.07
CA GLN A 28 -9.08 38.79 -15.47
C GLN A 28 -10.40 38.69 -16.24
N SER A 29 -11.42 38.01 -15.69
CA SER A 29 -12.73 37.88 -16.33
C SER A 29 -13.38 39.24 -16.58
N ILE A 30 -13.28 40.18 -15.63
CA ILE A 30 -13.81 41.54 -15.77
C ILE A 30 -13.07 42.30 -16.87
N ARG A 31 -11.74 42.19 -16.93
CA ARG A 31 -10.93 42.85 -17.98
C ARG A 31 -11.25 42.34 -19.38
N THR A 32 -11.51 41.04 -19.54
CA THR A 32 -11.70 40.42 -20.85
C THR A 32 -13.16 40.43 -21.33
N HIS A 33 -14.12 40.26 -20.42
CA HIS A 33 -15.54 40.06 -20.76
C HIS A 33 -16.50 41.03 -20.05
N GLY A 34 -15.99 41.97 -19.26
CA GLY A 34 -16.81 42.83 -18.41
C GLY A 34 -17.38 42.10 -17.19
N TRP A 35 -18.24 42.79 -16.44
CA TRP A 35 -18.88 42.21 -15.25
C TRP A 35 -20.03 41.28 -15.65
N LEU A 36 -19.79 39.97 -15.58
CA LEU A 36 -20.79 38.94 -15.86
C LEU A 36 -21.03 38.08 -14.61
N PRO A 37 -22.21 38.16 -13.98
CA PRO A 37 -22.53 37.39 -12.78
C PRO A 37 -22.38 35.87 -12.95
N ASP A 38 -22.69 35.33 -14.13
CA ASP A 38 -22.53 33.90 -14.42
C ASP A 38 -21.08 33.44 -14.44
N ARG A 39 -20.17 34.27 -14.97
CA ARG A 39 -18.74 33.95 -14.96
C ARG A 39 -18.17 34.00 -13.55
N LEU A 40 -18.59 34.97 -12.74
CA LEU A 40 -18.23 35.01 -11.32
C LEU A 40 -18.73 33.77 -10.57
N ARG A 41 -19.97 33.33 -10.83
CA ARG A 41 -20.50 32.07 -10.28
C ARG A 41 -19.65 30.86 -10.67
N GLN A 42 -19.20 30.78 -11.92
CA GLN A 42 -18.32 29.68 -12.38
C GLN A 42 -16.95 29.71 -11.70
N ILE A 43 -16.34 30.89 -11.55
CA ILE A 43 -15.05 31.06 -10.86
C ILE A 43 -15.16 30.62 -9.39
N ILE A 44 -16.21 31.06 -8.69
CA ILE A 44 -16.45 30.67 -7.29
C ILE A 44 -16.71 29.16 -7.18
N ARG A 45 -17.46 28.57 -8.12
CA ARG A 45 -17.67 27.12 -8.16
C ARG A 45 -16.37 26.36 -8.37
N GLY A 46 -15.51 26.81 -9.29
CA GLY A 46 -14.19 26.20 -9.50
C GLY A 46 -13.28 26.29 -8.27
N ALA A 47 -13.21 27.46 -7.62
CA ALA A 47 -12.44 27.62 -6.39
C ALA A 47 -12.98 26.73 -5.24
N LYS A 48 -14.31 26.57 -5.17
CA LYS A 48 -14.96 25.64 -4.22
C LYS A 48 -14.55 24.19 -4.50
N ASP A 49 -14.55 23.76 -5.76
CA ASP A 49 -14.16 22.39 -6.14
C ASP A 49 -12.69 22.12 -5.76
N ILE A 50 -11.79 23.10 -5.97
CA ILE A 50 -10.38 23.04 -5.57
C ILE A 50 -10.24 22.92 -4.06
N LEU A 51 -10.92 23.76 -3.28
CA LEU A 51 -10.90 23.68 -1.82
C LEU A 51 -11.47 22.34 -1.31
N GLN A 52 -12.53 21.83 -1.92
CA GLN A 52 -13.08 20.51 -1.60
C GLN A 52 -12.07 19.39 -1.88
N GLU A 53 -11.31 19.47 -2.98
CA GLU A 53 -10.25 18.51 -3.29
C GLU A 53 -9.09 18.58 -2.28
N MET A 54 -8.69 19.77 -1.85
CA MET A 54 -7.65 19.95 -0.83
C MET A 54 -8.10 19.39 0.53
N ILE A 55 -9.33 19.68 0.96
CA ILE A 55 -9.93 19.10 2.17
C ILE A 55 -9.98 17.57 2.06
N PHE A 56 -10.36 17.04 0.89
CA PHE A 56 -10.42 15.60 0.65
C PHE A 56 -9.03 14.97 0.83
N LYS A 57 -8.00 15.49 0.14
CA LYS A 57 -6.60 15.02 0.26
C LYS A 57 -6.08 15.10 1.70
N PHE A 58 -6.42 16.16 2.43
CA PHE A 58 -6.04 16.33 3.84
C PHE A 58 -6.74 15.31 4.77
N LYS A 59 -8.00 14.98 4.49
CA LYS A 59 -8.78 13.97 5.25
C LYS A 59 -8.53 12.52 4.84
N LEU A 60 -7.73 12.29 3.80
CA LEU A 60 -7.37 10.94 3.40
C LEU A 60 -6.41 10.37 4.44
N PRO A 61 -6.63 9.13 4.90
CA PRO A 61 -5.61 8.44 5.67
C PRO A 61 -4.34 8.33 4.83
N PRO A 62 -3.14 8.34 5.44
CA PRO A 62 -1.91 8.13 4.70
C PRO A 62 -1.98 6.79 3.96
N LYS A 63 -1.43 6.76 2.75
CA LYS A 63 -1.34 5.51 1.98
C LYS A 63 -0.47 4.52 2.76
N PRO A 64 -0.88 3.25 2.91
CA PRO A 64 -0.06 2.26 3.60
C PRO A 64 1.27 2.11 2.86
N VAL A 65 2.33 1.86 3.63
CA VAL A 65 3.69 1.69 3.13
C VAL A 65 4.08 0.22 3.35
N PRO A 66 4.67 -0.47 2.36
CA PRO A 66 5.17 -1.81 2.54
C PRO A 66 6.17 -1.87 3.70
N LYS A 67 6.02 -2.86 4.58
CA LYS A 67 6.97 -3.12 5.67
C LYS A 67 8.21 -3.92 5.21
N ILE A 68 8.19 -4.39 3.95
CA ILE A 68 9.23 -5.20 3.33
C ILE A 68 9.72 -4.51 2.05
N ASP A 69 10.98 -4.76 1.69
CA ASP A 69 11.48 -4.39 0.38
C ASP A 69 10.79 -5.26 -0.69
N LEU A 70 10.14 -4.59 -1.66
CA LEU A 70 9.42 -5.26 -2.73
C LEU A 70 10.37 -5.98 -3.69
N GLN A 71 11.61 -5.51 -3.82
CA GLN A 71 12.62 -6.17 -4.64
C GLN A 71 13.10 -7.46 -3.96
N GLU A 72 13.40 -7.40 -2.66
CA GLU A 72 13.77 -8.59 -1.88
C GLU A 72 12.65 -9.64 -1.89
N TRP A 73 11.38 -9.22 -1.74
CA TRP A 73 10.23 -10.12 -1.88
C TRP A 73 10.17 -10.80 -3.27
N ASN A 74 10.43 -10.04 -4.33
CA ASN A 74 10.44 -10.58 -5.69
C ASN A 74 11.52 -11.65 -5.87
N ASP A 75 12.72 -11.39 -5.35
CA ASP A 75 13.84 -12.34 -5.41
C ASP A 75 13.54 -13.61 -4.60
N MET A 76 12.93 -13.47 -3.41
CA MET A 76 12.43 -14.59 -2.62
C MET A 76 11.36 -15.39 -3.36
N TRP A 77 10.46 -14.73 -4.08
CA TRP A 77 9.39 -15.39 -4.84
C TRP A 77 9.95 -16.22 -6.00
N ILE A 78 10.89 -15.67 -6.78
CA ILE A 78 11.57 -16.39 -7.86
C ILE A 78 12.32 -17.62 -7.32
N LEU A 79 13.01 -17.46 -6.18
CA LEU A 79 13.71 -18.56 -5.53
C LEU A 79 12.74 -19.65 -5.06
N MET A 80 11.60 -19.27 -4.47
CA MET A 80 10.57 -20.21 -4.05
C MET A 80 9.98 -20.99 -5.23
N GLU A 81 9.69 -20.32 -6.35
CA GLU A 81 9.20 -20.97 -7.57
C GLU A 81 10.22 -22.02 -8.08
N THR A 82 11.51 -21.65 -8.08
CA THR A 82 12.60 -22.55 -8.50
C THR A 82 12.67 -23.79 -7.60
N ILE A 83 12.67 -23.59 -6.28
CA ILE A 83 12.70 -24.68 -5.28
C ILE A 83 11.46 -25.58 -5.41
N GLN A 84 10.28 -25.00 -5.61
CA GLN A 84 9.06 -25.78 -5.78
C GLN A 84 9.11 -26.65 -7.04
N LYS A 85 9.61 -26.11 -8.15
CA LYS A 85 9.80 -26.88 -9.39
C LYS A 85 10.77 -28.05 -9.18
N GLN A 86 11.93 -27.78 -8.58
CA GLN A 86 12.91 -28.81 -8.23
C GLN A 86 12.31 -29.87 -7.29
N SER A 87 11.48 -29.47 -6.32
CA SER A 87 10.79 -30.40 -5.43
C SER A 87 9.82 -31.33 -6.18
N GLN A 88 9.09 -30.83 -7.19
CA GLN A 88 8.23 -31.67 -8.02
C GLN A 88 9.04 -32.65 -8.88
N GLU A 89 10.13 -32.17 -9.49
CA GLU A 89 11.04 -33.01 -10.26
C GLU A 89 11.64 -34.13 -9.40
N MET A 90 12.13 -33.79 -8.20
CA MET A 90 12.65 -34.76 -7.23
C MET A 90 11.60 -35.81 -6.86
N LYS A 91 10.36 -35.37 -6.58
CA LYS A 91 9.25 -36.28 -6.26
C LYS A 91 8.94 -37.23 -7.41
N HIS A 92 9.01 -36.76 -8.66
CA HIS A 92 8.84 -37.61 -9.84
C HIS A 92 9.96 -38.65 -9.95
N THR A 93 11.23 -38.23 -9.79
CA THR A 93 12.38 -39.14 -9.79
C THR A 93 12.29 -40.18 -8.67
N GLN A 94 11.85 -39.80 -7.46
CA GLN A 94 11.61 -40.74 -6.36
C GLN A 94 10.55 -41.79 -6.70
N GLN A 95 9.47 -41.41 -7.38
CA GLN A 95 8.45 -42.34 -7.85
C GLN A 95 9.00 -43.30 -8.91
N GLU A 96 9.83 -42.80 -9.83
CA GLU A 96 10.51 -43.62 -10.83
C GLU A 96 11.46 -44.64 -10.18
N ILE A 97 12.29 -44.21 -9.23
CA ILE A 97 13.16 -45.10 -8.44
C ILE A 97 12.35 -46.20 -7.77
N SER A 98 11.24 -45.84 -7.12
CA SER A 98 10.35 -46.83 -6.48
C SER A 98 9.77 -47.83 -7.48
N SER A 99 9.37 -47.37 -8.67
CA SER A 99 8.84 -48.22 -9.74
C SER A 99 9.90 -49.18 -10.28
N LEU A 100 11.10 -48.67 -10.57
CA LEU A 100 12.23 -49.46 -11.07
C LEU A 100 12.68 -50.50 -10.04
N LYS A 101 12.76 -50.13 -8.75
CA LYS A 101 13.08 -51.06 -7.65
C LYS A 101 12.04 -52.18 -7.55
N LYS A 102 10.75 -51.86 -7.72
CA LYS A 102 9.68 -52.87 -7.79
C LYS A 102 9.87 -53.81 -8.97
N GLN A 103 10.09 -53.29 -10.18
CA GLN A 103 10.36 -54.10 -11.38
C GLN A 103 11.58 -55.01 -11.22
N LEU A 104 12.66 -54.50 -10.58
CA LEU A 104 13.85 -55.28 -10.30
C LEU A 104 13.54 -56.47 -9.38
N SER A 105 12.70 -56.26 -8.35
CA SER A 105 12.28 -57.31 -7.42
C SER A 105 11.39 -58.39 -8.06
N GLU A 106 10.58 -58.01 -9.05
CA GLU A 106 9.68 -58.90 -9.79
C GLU A 106 10.41 -59.69 -10.89
N THR A 107 11.51 -59.15 -11.40
CA THR A 107 12.43 -59.77 -12.35
C THR A 107 13.16 -60.97 -11.69
N LYS A 108 12.46 -62.09 -11.55
CA LYS A 108 12.96 -63.37 -11.00
C LYS A 108 13.16 -64.41 -12.12
N GLY A 109 14.25 -65.18 -12.03
CA GLY A 109 14.56 -66.25 -12.99
C GLY A 109 16.02 -66.26 -13.44
N PHE A 110 16.56 -67.46 -13.72
CA PHE A 110 17.96 -67.70 -14.04
C PHE A 110 18.44 -66.96 -15.32
N PHE A 111 17.56 -66.81 -16.33
CA PHE A 111 17.90 -66.18 -17.61
C PHE A 111 17.74 -64.65 -17.65
N LYS A 112 17.35 -63.99 -16.55
CA LYS A 112 17.04 -62.55 -16.52
C LYS A 112 18.22 -61.63 -16.15
N GLY A 113 19.46 -62.12 -16.21
CA GLY A 113 20.64 -61.37 -15.77
C GLY A 113 20.86 -60.03 -16.51
N LYS A 114 20.66 -59.98 -17.84
CA LYS A 114 20.79 -58.73 -18.61
C LYS A 114 19.71 -57.70 -18.26
N GLU A 115 18.48 -58.16 -18.04
CA GLU A 115 17.34 -57.30 -17.66
C GLU A 115 17.55 -56.69 -16.27
N ARG A 116 18.02 -57.48 -15.29
CA ARG A 116 18.38 -56.98 -13.96
C ARG A 116 19.47 -55.92 -14.01
N LYS A 117 20.57 -56.21 -14.71
CA LYS A 117 21.68 -55.25 -14.85
C LYS A 117 21.24 -53.93 -15.50
N SER A 118 20.30 -54.01 -16.45
CA SER A 118 19.69 -52.82 -17.07
C SER A 118 18.85 -52.02 -16.07
N LEU A 119 18.00 -52.69 -15.28
CA LEU A 119 17.20 -52.04 -14.24
C LEU A 119 18.06 -51.43 -13.13
N GLU A 120 19.11 -52.11 -12.67
CA GLU A 120 20.08 -51.59 -11.70
C GLU A 120 20.76 -50.30 -12.20
N SER A 121 21.22 -50.29 -13.46
CA SER A 121 21.83 -49.12 -14.09
C SER A 121 20.85 -47.92 -14.16
N LYS A 122 19.58 -48.18 -14.50
CA LYS A 122 18.54 -47.14 -14.52
C LYS A 122 18.25 -46.58 -13.11
N ILE A 123 18.20 -47.45 -12.10
CA ILE A 123 18.03 -47.03 -10.70
C ILE A 123 19.20 -46.13 -10.28
N GLU A 124 20.44 -46.54 -10.56
CA GLU A 124 21.64 -45.76 -10.25
C GLU A 124 21.61 -44.38 -10.92
N GLN A 125 21.18 -44.31 -12.18
CA GLN A 125 21.03 -43.05 -12.90
C GLN A 125 19.97 -42.14 -12.26
N ALA A 126 18.81 -42.69 -11.90
CA ALA A 126 17.73 -41.95 -11.27
C ALA A 126 18.13 -41.47 -9.85
N GLU A 127 18.81 -42.29 -9.06
CA GLU A 127 19.35 -41.89 -7.74
C GLU A 127 20.39 -40.77 -7.88
N LYS A 128 21.26 -40.82 -8.89
CA LYS A 128 22.19 -39.72 -9.20
C LYS A 128 21.46 -38.43 -9.57
N GLN A 129 20.34 -38.52 -10.29
CA GLN A 129 19.52 -37.36 -10.62
C GLN A 129 18.85 -36.78 -9.37
N GLU A 130 18.28 -37.60 -8.50
CA GLU A 130 17.70 -37.17 -7.22
C GLU A 130 18.71 -36.38 -6.37
N MET A 131 19.93 -36.93 -6.22
CA MET A 131 21.00 -36.28 -5.45
C MET A 131 21.44 -34.94 -6.06
N ARG A 132 21.45 -34.83 -7.39
CA ARG A 132 21.75 -33.57 -8.08
C ARG A 132 20.68 -32.52 -7.79
N ILE A 133 19.40 -32.88 -7.93
CA ILE A 133 18.30 -31.96 -7.65
C ILE A 133 18.37 -31.46 -6.19
N HIS A 134 18.61 -32.37 -5.24
CA HIS A 134 18.79 -32.00 -3.83
C HIS A 134 19.96 -31.03 -3.62
N THR A 135 21.11 -31.31 -4.24
CA THR A 135 22.31 -30.45 -4.14
C THR A 135 22.06 -29.08 -4.74
N ASP A 136 21.41 -29.01 -5.90
CA ASP A 136 21.08 -27.77 -6.58
C ASP A 136 20.12 -26.91 -5.74
N MET A 137 19.11 -27.52 -5.10
CA MET A 137 18.21 -26.83 -4.16
C MET A 137 19.00 -26.20 -3.00
N GLU A 138 19.92 -26.94 -2.39
CA GLU A 138 20.77 -26.39 -1.33
C GLU A 138 21.67 -25.25 -1.81
N GLN A 139 22.27 -25.40 -2.99
CA GLN A 139 23.14 -24.38 -3.57
C GLN A 139 22.38 -23.09 -3.87
N ASN A 140 21.21 -23.18 -4.48
CA ASN A 140 20.35 -22.03 -4.79
C ASN A 140 20.03 -21.23 -3.52
N VAL A 141 19.68 -21.93 -2.44
CA VAL A 141 19.35 -21.31 -1.15
C VAL A 141 20.57 -20.67 -0.49
N LYS A 142 21.73 -21.34 -0.54
CA LYS A 142 23.01 -20.80 -0.04
C LYS A 142 23.48 -19.58 -0.81
N GLN A 143 23.32 -19.56 -2.13
CA GLN A 143 23.64 -18.40 -2.98
C GLN A 143 22.77 -17.19 -2.65
N ALA A 144 21.51 -17.42 -2.25
CA ALA A 144 20.61 -16.38 -1.78
C ALA A 144 20.84 -15.96 -0.31
N GLY A 145 21.88 -16.49 0.35
CA GLY A 145 22.27 -16.10 1.71
C GLY A 145 21.57 -16.87 2.83
N TYR A 146 20.84 -17.94 2.51
CA TYR A 146 20.15 -18.76 3.50
C TYR A 146 20.94 -20.06 3.78
N PRO A 147 20.96 -20.56 5.03
CA PRO A 147 21.75 -21.73 5.38
C PRO A 147 21.21 -23.04 4.78
N ASP A 148 19.88 -23.17 4.71
CA ASP A 148 19.18 -24.36 4.27
C ASP A 148 17.76 -24.03 3.77
N VAL A 149 17.16 -24.96 3.01
CA VAL A 149 15.84 -24.80 2.39
C VAL A 149 14.76 -24.49 3.43
N GLN A 150 14.80 -25.11 4.61
CA GLN A 150 13.80 -24.92 5.65
C GLN A 150 13.88 -23.50 6.25
N SER A 151 15.09 -22.99 6.47
CA SER A 151 15.34 -21.62 6.92
C SER A 151 14.81 -20.61 5.90
N PHE A 152 15.05 -20.84 4.61
CA PHE A 152 14.46 -20.03 3.54
C PHE A 152 12.93 -20.10 3.52
N THR A 153 12.33 -21.30 3.57
CA THR A 153 10.86 -21.45 3.58
C THR A 153 10.21 -20.71 4.76
N LYS A 154 10.83 -20.76 5.95
CA LYS A 154 10.36 -19.99 7.12
C LYS A 154 10.42 -18.48 6.88
N ALA A 155 11.50 -17.98 6.29
CA ALA A 155 11.63 -16.56 5.95
C ALA A 155 10.58 -16.15 4.90
N TYR A 156 10.40 -16.96 3.86
CA TYR A 156 9.43 -16.74 2.80
C TYR A 156 8.00 -16.58 3.34
N HIS A 157 7.52 -17.51 4.19
CA HIS A 157 6.16 -17.42 4.72
C HIS A 157 5.94 -16.21 5.62
N LYS A 158 6.94 -15.79 6.40
CA LYS A 158 6.86 -14.55 7.18
C LYS A 158 6.74 -13.32 6.27
N SER A 159 7.54 -13.28 5.21
CA SER A 159 7.48 -12.20 4.22
C SER A 159 6.14 -12.20 3.46
N GLU A 160 5.61 -13.38 3.13
CA GLU A 160 4.31 -13.56 2.48
C GLU A 160 3.17 -13.00 3.34
N GLU A 161 3.20 -13.25 4.65
CA GLU A 161 2.24 -12.68 5.60
C GLU A 161 2.28 -11.15 5.61
N LEU A 162 3.48 -10.55 5.65
CA LEU A 162 3.66 -9.10 5.60
C LEU A 162 3.13 -8.49 4.30
N VAL A 163 3.42 -9.13 3.15
CA VAL A 163 2.91 -8.69 1.85
C VAL A 163 1.39 -8.81 1.79
N ARG A 164 0.83 -9.87 2.36
CA ARG A 164 -0.63 -10.07 2.44
C ARG A 164 -1.30 -9.02 3.31
N GLU A 165 -0.72 -8.70 4.47
CA GLU A 165 -1.19 -7.62 5.34
C GLU A 165 -1.17 -6.28 4.61
N TYR A 166 -0.03 -5.92 4.00
CA TYR A 166 0.09 -4.70 3.23
C TYR A 166 -0.94 -4.62 2.09
N ASN A 167 -1.14 -5.69 1.33
CA ASN A 167 -2.13 -5.74 0.26
C ASN A 167 -3.56 -5.59 0.77
N LYS A 168 -3.84 -6.13 1.97
CA LYS A 168 -5.14 -5.96 2.65
C LYS A 168 -5.34 -4.50 3.07
N GLU A 169 -4.37 -3.91 3.76
CA GLU A 169 -4.40 -2.49 4.16
C GLU A 169 -4.56 -1.58 2.93
N LEU A 170 -3.85 -1.87 1.84
CA LEU A 170 -3.94 -1.12 0.59
C LEU A 170 -5.33 -1.23 -0.04
N ARG A 171 -5.98 -2.40 0.05
CA ARG A 171 -7.35 -2.60 -0.43
C ARG A 171 -8.34 -1.81 0.41
N GLU A 172 -8.22 -1.87 1.73
CA GLU A 172 -9.06 -1.13 2.66
C GLU A 172 -8.90 0.38 2.47
N TRP A 173 -7.67 0.85 2.33
CA TRP A 173 -7.37 2.25 2.02
C TRP A 173 -8.03 2.70 0.71
N LYS A 174 -7.91 1.90 -0.37
CA LYS A 174 -8.57 2.20 -1.65
C LYS A 174 -10.09 2.28 -1.50
N ASN A 175 -10.70 1.34 -0.78
CA ASN A 175 -12.15 1.34 -0.56
C ASN A 175 -12.60 2.56 0.26
N GLN A 176 -11.87 2.93 1.31
CA GLN A 176 -12.15 4.13 2.10
C GLN A 176 -12.01 5.41 1.25
N THR A 177 -10.98 5.49 0.40
CA THR A 177 -10.80 6.64 -0.49
C THR A 177 -11.93 6.75 -1.52
N ALA A 178 -12.41 5.63 -2.06
CA ALA A 178 -13.53 5.58 -3.00
C ALA A 178 -14.83 6.01 -2.33
N GLN A 179 -15.16 5.45 -1.16
CA GLN A 179 -16.35 5.82 -0.38
C GLN A 179 -16.33 7.29 0.07
N LYS A 180 -15.18 7.79 0.55
CA LYS A 180 -15.05 9.21 0.92
C LYS A 180 -15.21 10.12 -0.30
N LYS A 181 -14.72 9.72 -1.47
CA LYS A 181 -14.85 10.49 -2.72
C LYS A 181 -16.31 10.62 -3.14
N GLU A 182 -17.07 9.53 -3.04
CA GLU A 182 -18.52 9.52 -3.25
C GLU A 182 -19.25 10.41 -2.22
N GLN A 183 -18.91 10.32 -0.93
CA GLN A 183 -19.55 11.14 0.11
C GLN A 183 -19.19 12.64 0.05
N THR A 184 -17.98 13.01 -0.37
CA THR A 184 -17.61 14.43 -0.58
C THR A 184 -18.24 15.04 -1.82
N SER A 185 -18.81 14.21 -2.71
CA SER A 185 -19.62 14.69 -3.84
C SER A 185 -21.03 15.12 -3.39
N GLU A 186 -21.50 14.63 -2.23
CA GLU A 186 -22.68 15.16 -1.58
C GLU A 186 -22.33 16.46 -0.85
N PRO A 187 -23.15 17.52 -0.98
CA PRO A 187 -22.87 18.79 -0.32
C PRO A 187 -22.79 18.58 1.19
N PRO A 188 -21.78 19.15 1.89
CA PRO A 188 -21.65 19.02 3.33
C PRO A 188 -22.97 19.46 3.98
N THR A 189 -23.58 18.56 4.75
CA THR A 189 -24.87 18.84 5.40
C THR A 189 -24.70 20.06 6.29
N LYS A 190 -25.43 21.14 5.96
CA LYS A 190 -25.38 22.46 6.62
C LYS A 190 -25.41 22.40 8.15
N ALA A 191 -25.96 21.32 8.72
CA ALA A 191 -26.03 21.05 10.15
C ALA A 191 -24.68 20.85 10.85
N SER A 192 -23.69 20.19 10.22
CA SER A 192 -22.38 19.94 10.84
C SER A 192 -21.57 21.25 10.97
N VAL A 193 -21.60 22.08 9.93
CA VAL A 193 -20.97 23.40 9.90
C VAL A 193 -21.60 24.35 10.92
N LEU A 194 -22.94 24.34 11.06
CA LEU A 194 -23.65 25.16 12.04
C LEU A 194 -23.33 24.78 13.48
N LYS A 195 -23.25 23.48 13.81
CA LYS A 195 -22.90 23.01 15.15
C LYS A 195 -21.49 23.44 15.57
N LYS A 196 -20.50 23.26 14.69
CA LYS A 196 -19.11 23.70 14.96
C LYS A 196 -18.99 25.23 15.02
N LEU A 197 -19.70 25.96 14.17
CA LEU A 197 -19.74 27.44 14.24
C LEU A 197 -20.27 27.91 15.60
N HIS A 198 -21.33 27.28 16.09
CA HIS A 198 -21.91 27.58 17.40
C HIS A 198 -20.93 27.26 18.55
N SER A 199 -20.09 26.23 18.39
CA SER A 199 -19.00 25.89 19.33
C SER A 199 -17.97 27.02 19.45
N TYR A 200 -17.43 27.48 18.32
CA TYR A 200 -16.43 28.56 18.30
C TYR A 200 -16.99 29.89 18.79
N GLN A 201 -18.26 30.17 18.52
CA GLN A 201 -18.93 31.37 18.99
C GLN A 201 -19.14 31.36 20.51
N GLN A 202 -19.24 30.17 21.13
CA GLN A 202 -19.28 30.03 22.59
C GLN A 202 -17.88 30.05 23.22
N GLU A 203 -16.88 29.44 22.58
CA GLU A 203 -15.47 29.52 23.03
C GLU A 203 -14.94 30.96 23.02
N GLY A 204 -15.25 31.74 21.97
CA GLY A 204 -14.90 33.17 21.91
C GLY A 204 -15.62 34.02 22.96
N ARG A 205 -16.78 33.58 23.47
CA ARG A 205 -17.51 34.24 24.57
C ARG A 205 -16.95 33.89 25.95
N GLN A 206 -16.23 32.77 26.09
CA GLN A 206 -15.61 32.35 27.35
C GLN A 206 -14.19 32.89 27.56
N GLN A 207 -13.60 33.59 26.58
CA GLN A 207 -12.38 34.36 26.80
C GLN A 207 -12.68 35.51 27.79
N PRO A 208 -12.00 35.58 28.96
CA PRO A 208 -12.25 36.64 29.93
C PRO A 208 -11.87 37.98 29.32
N LYS A 209 -12.83 38.90 29.25
CA LYS A 209 -12.61 40.29 28.83
C LYS A 209 -11.45 40.86 29.65
N ARG A 210 -10.35 41.23 28.96
CA ARG A 210 -9.24 42.00 29.54
C ARG A 210 -9.80 43.16 30.37
N SER A 211 -9.59 43.10 31.67
CA SER A 211 -9.85 44.20 32.59
C SER A 211 -8.88 45.33 32.28
N THR A 212 -9.35 46.38 31.62
CA THR A 212 -8.62 47.64 31.47
C THR A 212 -8.66 48.39 32.80
N LYS A 213 -7.63 48.24 33.63
CA LYS A 213 -7.27 49.27 34.62
C LYS A 213 -5.83 49.17 35.10
N LYS A 214 -4.97 50.08 34.64
CA LYS A 214 -3.99 50.72 35.52
C LYS A 214 -3.58 52.08 34.96
N LYS A 215 -3.94 53.11 35.74
CA LYS A 215 -3.54 54.52 35.60
C LYS A 215 -2.02 54.64 35.68
N PHE A 216 -1.41 55.48 34.83
CA PHE A 216 -0.11 56.09 35.13
C PHE A 216 -0.34 57.56 35.53
N LYS A 217 0.35 57.95 36.59
CA LYS A 217 0.30 59.24 37.29
C LYS A 217 1.06 60.33 36.53
N ASP A 218 0.63 61.56 36.78
CA ASP A 218 1.34 62.84 36.61
C ASP A 218 2.85 62.80 36.83
N MET A 219 3.56 63.57 36.02
CA MET A 219 4.77 64.27 36.45
C MET A 219 4.89 65.59 35.68
N GLU A 220 4.44 66.68 36.30
CA GLU A 220 4.96 68.02 36.05
C GLU A 220 6.43 68.07 36.49
N ARG A 221 7.33 68.51 35.60
CA ARG A 221 8.18 69.70 35.79
C ARG A 221 8.92 70.04 34.51
#